data_AF-A0A395IH11-F1
#
_entry.id   AF-A0A395IH11-F1
#
_cell.length_a   1.000
_cell.length_b   1.000
_cell.length_c   1.000
_cell.angle_alpha   90.00
_cell.angle_beta   90.00
_cell.angle_gamma   90.00
#
_symmetry.space_group_name_H-M   'P 1'
#
loop_
_entity.id
_entity.type
_entity.pdbx_description
1 polymer ?
#
loop_
_entity_poly.entity_id
_entity_poly.type
_entity_poly.pdbx_seq_one_letter_code
_entity_poly.pdbx_strand_id
1 'polypeptide(L)'
;MAREIWYGGRLKPSAAAGYNRNQLVSTKLGPLIDKVNKIIVLAARGVLPAWRTAPTASVLRDAGLPSGGTALEHARIRFALRLRTLDAAHPLVRRLEAPPLPWQRATKLRCVDALVPRAPRPILAQSHFSPGCRTDPTEGRTKEAAAEHFNAWWSQLGRDTITVFSDGTEQYKDGAKLVGYGYAVYRGQTLARTGSGAINSISHVFDAEAIGALKGLQCALDILQPTDERIWMCIDSTSVIWCMRANASNTSQWAFLECHTLIDRYKVGIKWSPGHMGIEGNEAADELANTGANEGRTDDDRSAEPTISGIGTTAKALADIATSDWWSQCHPGLSASYRRWKLGYSVTEPPELRLPRTVLHRLLATRTAHGDFAQYHRRFGHTEAELTCLCGFEKAPDHLVFCEISQRKFHAWPARPERPPSRPEEGRRYLSALLAHPELFENFLAVTQYFAINARAQRTRDQTIPGGSHMSYGSPRQNRHSLTAT
;
A
#
# COMPACT_ATOMS: atom_id res chain seq x y z
N MET A 1 -19.76 -11.27 -24.94
CA MET A 1 -18.90 -10.60 -23.92
C MET A 1 -18.99 -11.30 -22.56
N ALA A 2 -18.15 -12.31 -22.31
CA ALA A 2 -18.06 -13.01 -21.01
C ALA A 2 -16.60 -13.40 -20.70
N ARG A 3 -15.63 -12.65 -21.24
CA ARG A 3 -14.21 -13.00 -21.24
C ARG A 3 -13.46 -12.51 -20.00
N GLU A 4 -14.07 -11.79 -19.07
CA GLU A 4 -13.31 -10.95 -18.12
C GLU A 4 -12.88 -11.60 -16.81
N ILE A 5 -13.07 -12.92 -16.60
CA ILE A 5 -12.45 -13.62 -15.47
C ILE A 5 -11.63 -14.81 -15.95
N TRP A 6 -10.42 -14.48 -16.40
CA TRP A 6 -9.43 -15.46 -16.84
C TRP A 6 -8.91 -16.32 -15.67
N TYR A 7 -8.86 -15.76 -14.46
CA TYR A 7 -8.33 -16.42 -13.27
C TYR A 7 -9.32 -16.38 -12.09
N GLY A 8 -9.89 -17.54 -11.75
CA GLY A 8 -10.85 -17.70 -10.65
C GLY A 8 -10.22 -18.17 -9.32
N GLY A 9 -8.88 -18.19 -9.24
CA GLY A 9 -8.12 -18.77 -8.12
C GLY A 9 -7.54 -20.15 -8.41
N ARG A 10 -6.69 -20.63 -7.50
CA ARG A 10 -6.10 -21.99 -7.56
C ARG A 10 -7.11 -23.10 -7.26
N LEU A 11 -8.21 -22.77 -6.60
CA LEU A 11 -9.25 -23.69 -6.18
C LEU A 11 -10.61 -23.31 -6.79
N LYS A 12 -11.45 -24.31 -7.03
CA LYS A 12 -12.84 -24.17 -7.49
C LYS A 12 -13.75 -25.17 -6.77
N PRO A 13 -15.06 -24.93 -6.69
CA PRO A 13 -16.00 -25.94 -6.18
C PRO A 13 -15.92 -27.26 -6.98
N SER A 14 -16.03 -28.37 -6.28
CA SER A 14 -15.98 -29.72 -6.84
C SER A 14 -17.10 -29.98 -7.85
N ALA A 15 -16.80 -30.83 -8.83
CA ALA A 15 -17.78 -31.30 -9.79
C ALA A 15 -18.64 -32.48 -9.30
N ALA A 16 -18.34 -33.02 -8.12
CA ALA A 16 -19.08 -34.12 -7.53
C ALA A 16 -20.47 -33.70 -7.04
N ALA A 17 -21.44 -34.61 -7.12
CA ALA A 17 -22.76 -34.47 -6.49
C ALA A 17 -22.71 -34.90 -5.01
N GLY A 18 -23.75 -34.57 -4.23
CA GLY A 18 -23.87 -34.97 -2.82
C GLY A 18 -22.96 -34.16 -1.86
N TYR A 19 -22.52 -34.80 -0.78
CA TYR A 19 -21.77 -34.20 0.35
C TYR A 19 -20.49 -33.45 -0.09
N ASN A 20 -19.91 -33.83 -1.24
CA ASN A 20 -18.67 -33.24 -1.77
C ASN A 20 -18.88 -32.00 -2.66
N ARG A 21 -20.12 -31.54 -2.89
CA ARG A 21 -20.45 -30.46 -3.85
C ARG A 21 -19.83 -29.10 -3.49
N ASN A 22 -19.52 -28.87 -2.21
CA ASN A 22 -18.89 -27.64 -1.73
C ASN A 22 -17.38 -27.78 -1.46
N GLN A 23 -16.80 -28.95 -1.67
CA GLN A 23 -15.36 -29.15 -1.48
C GLN A 23 -14.58 -28.37 -2.54
N LEU A 24 -13.53 -27.66 -2.13
CA LEU A 24 -12.65 -26.93 -3.04
C LEU A 24 -11.61 -27.89 -3.65
N VAL A 25 -11.56 -27.95 -4.98
CA VAL A 25 -10.61 -28.76 -5.76
C VAL A 25 -9.75 -27.87 -6.65
N SER A 26 -8.57 -28.38 -7.05
CA SER A 26 -7.65 -27.65 -7.93
C SER A 26 -8.29 -27.22 -9.25
N THR A 27 -8.00 -25.99 -9.70
CA THR A 27 -8.36 -25.51 -11.04
C THR A 27 -7.50 -26.11 -12.15
N LYS A 28 -6.44 -26.87 -11.80
CA LYS A 28 -5.43 -27.42 -12.72
C LYS A 28 -4.72 -26.34 -13.58
N LEU A 29 -4.72 -25.08 -13.11
CA LEU A 29 -4.07 -23.96 -13.79
C LEU A 29 -2.57 -23.82 -13.48
N GLY A 30 -2.00 -24.72 -12.66
CA GLY A 30 -0.58 -24.70 -12.28
C GLY A 30 0.38 -24.45 -13.45
N PRO A 31 0.31 -25.24 -14.55
CA PRO A 31 1.19 -25.06 -15.69
C PRO A 31 1.09 -23.68 -16.38
N LEU A 32 -0.08 -23.03 -16.33
CA LEU A 32 -0.27 -21.68 -16.87
C LEU A 32 0.28 -20.61 -15.91
N ILE A 33 0.10 -20.79 -14.61
CA ILE A 33 0.69 -19.92 -13.58
C ILE A 33 2.22 -19.97 -13.69
N ASP A 34 2.80 -21.15 -13.95
CA ASP A 34 4.24 -21.31 -14.13
C ASP A 34 4.75 -20.58 -15.38
N LYS A 35 3.96 -20.53 -16.47
CA LYS A 35 4.30 -19.72 -17.66
C LYS A 35 4.34 -18.23 -17.33
N VAL A 36 3.35 -17.71 -16.58
CA VAL A 36 3.36 -16.31 -16.12
C VAL A 36 4.57 -16.05 -15.21
N ASN A 37 4.85 -16.97 -14.30
CA ASN A 37 5.98 -16.85 -13.39
C ASN A 37 7.31 -16.78 -14.15
N LYS A 38 7.51 -17.61 -15.19
CA LYS A 38 8.72 -17.56 -16.03
C LYS A 38 8.94 -16.19 -16.66
N ILE A 39 7.88 -15.54 -17.14
CA ILE A 39 7.98 -14.20 -17.76
C ILE A 39 8.39 -13.16 -16.72
N ILE A 40 7.76 -13.16 -15.55
CA ILE A 40 8.09 -12.20 -14.47
C ILE A 40 9.52 -12.41 -13.98
N VAL A 41 9.95 -13.66 -13.82
CA VAL A 41 11.32 -14.00 -13.41
C VAL A 41 12.33 -13.56 -14.47
N LEU A 42 12.01 -13.71 -15.75
CA LEU A 42 12.85 -13.20 -16.84
C LEU A 42 13.00 -11.68 -16.77
N ALA A 43 11.90 -10.96 -16.55
CA ALA A 43 11.91 -9.50 -16.36
C ALA A 43 12.76 -9.11 -15.13
N ALA A 44 12.56 -9.78 -13.99
CA ALA A 44 13.34 -9.55 -12.77
C ALA A 44 14.85 -9.74 -13.00
N ARG A 45 15.24 -10.76 -13.77
CA ARG A 45 16.64 -11.02 -14.16
C ARG A 45 17.17 -10.00 -15.19
N GLY A 46 16.31 -9.35 -15.96
CA GLY A 46 16.70 -8.25 -16.84
C GLY A 46 17.04 -6.98 -16.05
N VAL A 47 16.24 -6.68 -15.02
CA VAL A 47 16.45 -5.55 -14.11
C VAL A 47 17.70 -5.76 -13.27
N LEU A 48 17.78 -6.89 -12.57
CA LEU A 48 18.85 -7.15 -11.62
C LEU A 48 20.16 -7.59 -12.27
N PRO A 49 21.31 -7.03 -11.89
CA PRO A 49 22.62 -7.58 -12.23
C PRO A 49 22.95 -8.80 -11.36
N ALA A 50 22.03 -9.76 -11.24
CA ALA A 50 22.19 -10.96 -10.43
C ALA A 50 22.88 -12.09 -11.21
N TRP A 51 23.50 -13.02 -10.49
CA TRP A 51 24.07 -14.23 -11.10
C TRP A 51 22.98 -15.12 -11.69
N ARG A 52 23.27 -15.78 -12.83
CA ARG A 52 22.32 -16.70 -13.49
C ARG A 52 21.80 -17.80 -12.56
N THR A 53 22.61 -18.21 -11.61
CA THR A 53 22.31 -19.28 -10.64
C THR A 53 21.53 -18.77 -9.41
N ALA A 54 21.29 -17.46 -9.27
CA ALA A 54 20.56 -16.90 -8.15
C ALA A 54 19.13 -17.50 -8.04
N PRO A 55 18.69 -17.93 -6.84
CA PRO A 55 17.37 -18.52 -6.66
C PRO A 55 16.24 -17.59 -7.09
N THR A 56 15.23 -18.14 -7.77
CA THR A 56 14.08 -17.38 -8.28
C THR A 56 13.39 -16.52 -7.22
N ALA A 57 13.15 -17.06 -6.02
CA ALA A 57 12.49 -16.30 -4.96
C ALA A 57 13.31 -15.10 -4.48
N SER A 58 14.65 -15.23 -4.39
CA SER A 58 15.53 -14.09 -4.07
C SER A 58 15.51 -13.02 -5.15
N VAL A 59 15.54 -13.43 -6.43
CA VAL A 59 15.49 -12.51 -7.58
C VAL A 59 14.17 -11.73 -7.60
N LEU A 60 13.04 -12.38 -7.35
CA LEU A 60 11.74 -11.70 -7.29
C LEU A 60 11.67 -10.71 -6.12
N ARG A 61 12.15 -11.10 -4.94
CA ARG A 61 12.23 -10.21 -3.77
C ARG A 61 13.09 -8.99 -4.07
N ASP A 62 14.32 -9.21 -4.54
CA ASP A 62 15.30 -8.13 -4.72
C ASP A 62 14.93 -7.22 -5.90
N ALA A 63 14.04 -7.65 -6.79
CA ALA A 63 13.45 -6.81 -7.84
C ALA A 63 12.16 -6.09 -7.39
N GLY A 64 11.60 -6.43 -6.22
CA GLY A 64 10.29 -5.91 -5.79
C GLY A 64 9.12 -6.42 -6.62
N LEU A 65 9.26 -7.57 -7.28
CA LEU A 65 8.28 -8.10 -8.22
C LEU A 65 7.47 -9.26 -7.63
N PRO A 66 6.18 -9.38 -7.98
CA PRO A 66 5.35 -10.48 -7.51
C PRO A 66 5.73 -11.80 -8.20
N SER A 67 5.48 -12.92 -7.54
CA SER A 67 5.41 -14.21 -8.25
C SER A 67 4.24 -14.22 -9.24
N GLY A 68 4.27 -15.14 -10.22
CA GLY A 68 3.14 -15.31 -11.14
C GLY A 68 1.82 -15.62 -10.44
N GLY A 69 1.85 -16.39 -9.35
CA GLY A 69 0.66 -16.69 -8.55
C GLY A 69 0.16 -15.46 -7.79
N THR A 70 1.07 -14.74 -7.12
CA THR A 70 0.75 -13.51 -6.38
C THR A 70 0.17 -12.44 -7.30
N ALA A 71 0.77 -12.24 -8.47
CA ALA A 71 0.29 -11.28 -9.47
C ALA A 71 -1.15 -11.58 -9.94
N LEU A 72 -1.46 -12.86 -10.13
CA LEU A 72 -2.80 -13.30 -10.51
C LEU A 72 -3.82 -13.13 -9.38
N GLU A 73 -3.46 -13.41 -8.12
CA GLU A 73 -4.34 -13.13 -6.98
C GLU A 73 -4.55 -11.61 -6.79
N HIS A 74 -3.52 -10.78 -6.92
CA HIS A 74 -3.65 -9.32 -6.92
C HIS A 74 -4.61 -8.84 -8.02
N ALA A 75 -4.47 -9.37 -9.24
CA ALA A 75 -5.39 -9.05 -10.33
C ALA A 75 -6.83 -9.49 -10.03
N ARG A 76 -7.02 -10.67 -9.44
CA ARG A 76 -8.33 -11.20 -9.03
C ARG A 76 -8.99 -10.33 -7.96
N ILE A 77 -8.23 -9.90 -6.95
CA ILE A 77 -8.73 -9.04 -5.86
C ILE A 77 -9.08 -7.63 -6.39
N ARG A 78 -8.24 -7.05 -7.26
CA ARG A 78 -8.56 -5.79 -7.94
C ARG A 78 -9.83 -5.90 -8.79
N PHE A 79 -10.03 -7.03 -9.46
CA PHE A 79 -11.26 -7.28 -10.20
C PHE A 79 -12.47 -7.41 -9.29
N ALA A 80 -12.36 -8.06 -8.14
CA ALA A 80 -13.42 -8.13 -7.13
C ALA A 80 -13.84 -6.73 -6.66
N LEU A 81 -12.87 -5.88 -6.31
CA LEU A 81 -13.14 -4.49 -5.94
C LEU A 81 -13.81 -3.72 -7.08
N ARG A 82 -13.35 -3.91 -8.32
CA ARG A 82 -14.01 -3.32 -9.50
C ARG A 82 -15.46 -3.76 -9.64
N LEU A 83 -15.76 -5.04 -9.44
CA LEU A 83 -17.15 -5.54 -9.50
C LEU A 83 -18.07 -4.85 -8.48
N ARG A 84 -17.54 -4.39 -7.34
CA ARG A 84 -18.29 -3.63 -6.32
C ARG A 84 -18.55 -2.18 -6.72
N THR A 85 -17.68 -1.59 -7.55
CA THR A 85 -17.77 -0.18 -7.97
C THR A 85 -18.36 0.02 -9.36
N LEU A 86 -18.67 -1.05 -10.10
CA LEU A 86 -19.39 -0.96 -11.37
C LEU A 86 -20.78 -0.36 -11.20
N ASP A 87 -21.18 0.43 -12.18
CA ASP A 87 -22.53 0.97 -12.33
C ASP A 87 -23.60 -0.14 -12.32
N ALA A 88 -24.76 0.15 -11.74
CA ALA A 88 -25.85 -0.82 -11.61
C ALA A 88 -26.36 -1.36 -12.96
N ALA A 89 -26.32 -0.55 -14.02
CA ALA A 89 -26.71 -0.97 -15.36
C ALA A 89 -25.65 -1.84 -16.07
N HIS A 90 -24.45 -1.99 -15.50
CA HIS A 90 -23.37 -2.72 -16.13
C HIS A 90 -23.74 -4.22 -16.36
N PRO A 91 -23.47 -4.80 -17.54
CA PRO A 91 -23.88 -6.18 -17.85
C PRO A 91 -23.38 -7.25 -16.87
N LEU A 92 -22.23 -7.04 -16.24
CA LEU A 92 -21.71 -7.94 -15.20
C LEU A 92 -22.49 -7.87 -13.89
N VAL A 93 -23.02 -6.70 -13.54
CA VAL A 93 -23.84 -6.51 -12.33
C VAL A 93 -25.17 -7.25 -12.51
N ARG A 94 -25.83 -7.09 -13.65
CA ARG A 94 -27.05 -7.86 -13.99
C ARG A 94 -26.85 -9.39 -13.87
N ARG A 95 -25.69 -9.90 -14.25
CA ARG A 95 -25.35 -11.33 -14.12
C ARG A 95 -25.10 -11.78 -12.67
N LEU A 96 -24.59 -10.88 -11.84
CA LEU A 96 -24.36 -11.12 -10.42
C LEU A 96 -25.67 -11.13 -9.64
N GLU A 97 -26.61 -10.25 -10.00
CA GLU A 97 -27.91 -10.08 -9.33
C GLU A 97 -28.94 -11.14 -9.72
N ALA A 98 -28.82 -11.75 -10.91
CA ALA A 98 -29.71 -12.84 -11.30
C ALA A 98 -29.68 -13.98 -10.25
N PRO A 99 -30.81 -14.43 -9.69
CA PRO A 99 -30.81 -15.49 -8.68
C PRO A 99 -30.21 -16.79 -9.25
N PRO A 100 -29.29 -17.47 -8.53
CA PRO A 100 -28.88 -18.82 -8.92
C PRO A 100 -30.06 -19.77 -8.84
N LEU A 101 -30.18 -20.68 -9.80
CA LEU A 101 -31.02 -21.85 -9.63
C LEU A 101 -30.43 -22.75 -8.52
N PRO A 102 -31.24 -23.47 -7.72
CA PRO A 102 -30.74 -24.30 -6.61
C PRO A 102 -29.67 -25.34 -6.99
N TRP A 103 -29.70 -25.82 -8.23
CA TRP A 103 -28.72 -26.77 -8.77
C TRP A 103 -27.50 -26.11 -9.44
N GLN A 104 -27.51 -24.79 -9.65
CA GLN A 104 -26.40 -24.08 -10.26
C GLN A 104 -25.25 -23.89 -9.28
N ARG A 105 -24.02 -24.08 -9.77
CA ARG A 105 -22.79 -23.80 -9.01
C ARG A 105 -22.46 -22.31 -9.06
N ALA A 106 -21.79 -21.82 -8.03
CA ALA A 106 -21.20 -20.49 -8.06
C ALA A 106 -20.28 -20.36 -9.28
N THR A 107 -20.54 -19.38 -10.13
CA THR A 107 -19.70 -19.08 -11.29
C THR A 107 -18.40 -18.43 -10.81
N LYS A 108 -17.35 -18.45 -11.65
CA LYS A 108 -16.10 -17.71 -11.36
C LYS A 108 -16.39 -16.23 -11.02
N LEU A 109 -17.38 -15.63 -11.69
CA LEU A 109 -17.82 -14.26 -11.44
C LEU A 109 -18.34 -14.07 -10.03
N ARG A 110 -19.17 -14.98 -9.53
CA ARG A 110 -19.68 -14.91 -8.14
C ARG A 110 -18.61 -15.22 -7.11
N CYS A 111 -17.72 -16.17 -7.39
CA CYS A 111 -16.59 -16.47 -6.51
C CYS A 111 -15.64 -15.27 -6.37
N VAL A 112 -15.45 -14.48 -7.43
CA VAL A 112 -14.61 -13.27 -7.37
C VAL A 112 -15.36 -12.12 -6.71
N ASP A 113 -16.64 -11.92 -7.03
CA ASP A 113 -17.49 -10.92 -6.37
C ASP A 113 -17.52 -11.10 -4.84
N ALA A 114 -17.58 -12.35 -4.36
CA ALA A 114 -17.61 -12.67 -2.94
C ALA A 114 -16.29 -12.43 -2.18
N LEU A 115 -15.19 -12.08 -2.86
CA LEU A 115 -13.91 -11.83 -2.17
C LEU A 115 -13.91 -10.57 -1.30
N VAL A 116 -14.76 -9.61 -1.64
CA VAL A 116 -14.80 -8.29 -1.00
C VAL A 116 -16.24 -8.05 -0.54
N PRO A 117 -16.48 -7.44 0.64
CA PRO A 117 -17.82 -7.16 1.13
C PRO A 117 -18.66 -6.36 0.12
N ARG A 118 -19.99 -6.46 0.23
CA ARG A 118 -20.89 -5.57 -0.52
C ARG A 118 -20.82 -4.18 0.08
N ALA A 119 -20.87 -3.19 -0.79
CA ALA A 119 -20.96 -1.78 -0.45
C ALA A 119 -21.95 -1.12 -1.43
N PRO A 120 -22.59 -0.01 -1.05
CA PRO A 120 -23.45 0.71 -1.97
C PRO A 120 -22.66 1.15 -3.21
N ARG A 121 -23.21 0.86 -4.40
CA ARG A 121 -22.56 1.17 -5.67
C ARG A 121 -22.52 2.69 -5.89
N PRO A 122 -21.38 3.26 -6.32
CA PRO A 122 -21.37 4.64 -6.76
C PRO A 122 -22.22 4.78 -8.02
N ILE A 123 -22.96 5.87 -8.11
CA ILE A 123 -23.70 6.28 -9.30
C ILE A 123 -22.85 7.27 -10.11
N LEU A 124 -23.00 7.23 -11.42
CA LEU A 124 -22.42 8.23 -12.31
C LEU A 124 -23.25 9.52 -12.22
N ALA A 125 -22.89 10.37 -11.26
CA ALA A 125 -23.49 11.69 -11.11
C ALA A 125 -22.86 12.69 -12.10
N GLN A 126 -23.64 13.68 -12.53
CA GLN A 126 -23.10 14.82 -13.27
C GLN A 126 -22.11 15.59 -12.39
N SER A 127 -21.14 16.25 -13.01
CA SER A 127 -20.21 17.08 -12.25
C SER A 127 -20.94 18.21 -11.54
N HIS A 128 -20.63 18.37 -10.26
CA HIS A 128 -21.22 19.40 -9.41
C HIS A 128 -20.16 20.46 -9.12
N PHE A 129 -20.53 21.73 -9.26
CA PHE A 129 -19.65 22.87 -9.02
C PHE A 129 -20.44 23.99 -8.34
N SER A 130 -20.32 24.09 -7.02
CA SER A 130 -20.93 25.19 -6.27
C SER A 130 -20.02 26.44 -6.27
N PRO A 131 -20.57 27.63 -5.94
CA PRO A 131 -19.77 28.82 -5.72
C PRO A 131 -18.69 28.57 -4.66
N GLY A 132 -17.43 28.92 -4.98
CA GLY A 132 -16.29 28.67 -4.08
C GLY A 132 -15.67 27.27 -4.20
N CYS A 133 -16.09 26.43 -5.16
CA CYS A 133 -15.51 25.11 -5.41
C CYS A 133 -14.04 25.10 -5.90
N ARG A 134 -13.44 26.27 -6.10
CA ARG A 134 -12.02 26.46 -6.42
C ARG A 134 -11.27 27.28 -5.37
N THR A 135 -11.95 27.67 -4.30
CA THR A 135 -11.38 28.50 -3.24
C THR A 135 -10.94 27.60 -2.10
N ASP A 136 -9.68 27.73 -1.69
CA ASP A 136 -9.14 27.06 -0.51
C ASP A 136 -10.03 27.34 0.72
N PRO A 137 -10.64 26.31 1.34
CA PRO A 137 -11.46 26.48 2.54
C PRO A 137 -10.72 27.15 3.71
N THR A 138 -9.39 27.02 3.77
CA THR A 138 -8.57 27.59 4.84
C THR A 138 -8.15 29.03 4.57
N GLU A 139 -8.27 29.49 3.32
CA GLU A 139 -7.77 30.78 2.84
C GLU A 139 -6.28 31.03 3.20
N GLY A 140 -5.48 29.95 3.33
CA GLY A 140 -4.06 30.01 3.71
C GLY A 140 -3.79 30.45 5.15
N ARG A 141 -4.79 30.50 6.03
CA ARG A 141 -4.61 30.90 7.44
C ARG A 141 -4.06 29.75 8.29
N THR A 142 -3.37 30.10 9.38
CA THR A 142 -3.07 29.13 10.44
C THR A 142 -4.36 28.75 11.18
N LYS A 143 -4.36 27.60 11.86
CA LYS A 143 -5.54 27.12 12.59
C LYS A 143 -5.94 28.10 13.71
N GLU A 144 -4.97 28.68 14.40
CA GLU A 144 -5.15 29.65 15.49
C GLU A 144 -5.87 30.90 15.01
N ALA A 145 -5.32 31.55 13.97
CA ALA A 145 -5.91 32.75 13.39
C ALA A 145 -7.29 32.47 12.77
N ALA A 146 -7.45 31.30 12.15
CA ALA A 146 -8.74 30.88 11.63
C ALA A 146 -9.79 30.65 12.72
N ALA A 147 -9.40 30.11 13.89
CA ALA A 147 -10.30 29.89 15.01
C ALA A 147 -10.75 31.20 15.66
N GLU A 148 -9.84 32.16 15.85
CA GLU A 148 -10.18 33.50 16.32
C GLU A 148 -11.19 34.19 15.38
N HIS A 149 -10.91 34.16 14.06
CA HIS A 149 -11.82 34.70 13.06
C HIS A 149 -13.16 33.96 13.02
N PHE A 150 -13.14 32.64 13.21
CA PHE A 150 -14.36 31.83 13.24
C PHE A 150 -15.24 32.22 14.44
N ASN A 151 -14.67 32.32 15.64
CA ASN A 151 -15.40 32.72 16.84
C ASN A 151 -15.93 34.17 16.75
N ALA A 152 -15.15 35.09 16.18
CA ALA A 152 -15.60 36.45 15.90
C ALA A 152 -16.78 36.46 14.92
N TRP A 153 -16.74 35.65 13.86
CA TRP A 153 -17.85 35.50 12.92
C TRP A 153 -19.07 34.85 13.57
N TRP A 154 -18.87 33.76 14.33
CA TRP A 154 -19.96 32.98 14.93
C TRP A 154 -20.71 33.78 16.00
N SER A 155 -20.01 34.59 16.81
CA SER A 155 -20.61 35.48 17.81
C SER A 155 -21.43 36.63 17.21
N GLN A 156 -21.20 36.98 15.94
CA GLN A 156 -21.93 38.03 15.23
C GLN A 156 -23.19 37.52 14.50
N LEU A 157 -23.42 36.20 14.44
CA LEU A 157 -24.59 35.65 13.78
C LEU A 157 -25.87 36.01 14.53
N GLY A 158 -26.92 36.35 13.76
CA GLY A 158 -28.25 36.65 14.29
C GLY A 158 -28.88 35.43 14.97
N ARG A 159 -29.86 35.69 15.85
CA ARG A 159 -30.55 34.63 16.61
C ARG A 159 -31.32 33.64 15.73
N ASP A 160 -31.66 34.03 14.51
CA ASP A 160 -32.40 33.23 13.55
C ASP A 160 -31.47 32.54 12.51
N THR A 161 -30.16 32.50 12.77
CA THR A 161 -29.20 31.74 11.96
C THR A 161 -28.94 30.38 12.58
N ILE A 162 -29.02 29.32 11.79
CA ILE A 162 -28.69 27.96 12.22
C ILE A 162 -27.24 27.64 11.81
N THR A 163 -26.46 27.10 12.75
CA THR A 163 -25.13 26.53 12.48
C THR A 163 -25.11 25.05 12.86
N VAL A 164 -24.66 24.23 11.92
CA VAL A 164 -24.48 22.78 12.08
C VAL A 164 -23.01 22.48 12.15
N PHE A 165 -22.53 22.04 13.30
CA PHE A 165 -21.20 21.48 13.46
C PHE A 165 -21.27 19.97 13.33
N SER A 166 -20.31 19.37 12.65
CA SER A 166 -20.22 17.92 12.49
C SER A 166 -18.78 17.46 12.49
N ASP A 167 -18.54 16.28 13.03
CA ASP A 167 -17.23 15.66 13.08
C ASP A 167 -17.34 14.14 12.91
N GLY A 168 -16.22 13.48 12.60
CA GLY A 168 -16.07 12.04 12.49
C GLY A 168 -14.85 11.56 13.25
N THR A 169 -14.93 10.37 13.83
CA THR A 169 -13.83 9.75 14.56
C THR A 169 -13.54 8.35 14.04
N GLU A 170 -12.28 7.95 14.14
CA GLU A 170 -11.82 6.58 13.91
C GLU A 170 -10.90 6.18 15.07
N GLN A 171 -11.30 5.13 15.79
CA GLN A 171 -10.61 4.65 16.98
C GLN A 171 -10.34 3.15 16.91
N TYR A 172 -9.30 2.71 17.61
CA TYR A 172 -8.98 1.30 17.79
C TYR A 172 -9.02 0.97 19.29
N LYS A 173 -10.01 0.18 19.71
CA LYS A 173 -10.20 -0.26 21.11
C LYS A 173 -10.31 -1.78 21.14
N ASP A 174 -9.51 -2.43 21.99
CA ASP A 174 -9.49 -3.89 22.18
C ASP A 174 -9.34 -4.70 20.87
N GLY A 175 -8.60 -4.14 19.89
CA GLY A 175 -8.40 -4.74 18.58
C GLY A 175 -9.59 -4.59 17.61
N ALA A 176 -10.68 -3.94 18.03
CA ALA A 176 -11.80 -3.56 17.18
C ALA A 176 -11.61 -2.13 16.66
N LYS A 177 -11.92 -1.93 15.37
CA LYS A 177 -12.01 -0.61 14.75
C LYS A 177 -13.42 -0.07 14.98
N LEU A 178 -13.50 1.12 15.58
CA LEU A 178 -14.73 1.85 15.85
C LEU A 178 -14.71 3.13 15.02
N VAL A 179 -15.81 3.40 14.33
CA VAL A 179 -15.93 4.58 13.46
C VAL A 179 -17.30 5.20 13.73
N GLY A 180 -17.32 6.50 14.02
CA GLY A 180 -18.55 7.18 14.41
C GLY A 180 -18.56 8.63 14.00
N TYR A 181 -19.75 9.20 13.98
CA TYR A 181 -20.00 10.59 13.63
C TYR A 181 -20.75 11.29 14.76
N GLY A 182 -20.60 12.60 14.84
CA GLY A 182 -21.28 13.46 15.79
C GLY A 182 -21.68 14.77 15.13
N TYR A 183 -22.78 15.36 15.57
CA TYR A 183 -23.18 16.69 15.14
C TYR A 183 -23.89 17.46 16.25
N ALA A 184 -23.68 18.77 16.24
CA ALA A 184 -24.33 19.72 17.13
C ALA A 184 -24.96 20.86 16.30
N VAL A 185 -26.25 21.07 16.47
CA VAL A 185 -27.04 22.09 15.78
C VAL A 185 -27.35 23.21 16.75
N TYR A 186 -26.95 24.42 16.39
CA TYR A 186 -27.16 25.64 17.16
C TYR A 186 -28.09 26.58 16.41
N ARG A 187 -28.92 27.33 17.15
CA ARG A 187 -29.68 28.48 16.65
C ARG A 187 -29.13 29.74 17.34
N GLY A 188 -28.57 30.64 16.54
CA GLY A 188 -27.62 31.63 17.04
C GLY A 188 -26.42 30.92 17.68
N GLN A 189 -26.23 31.13 18.97
CA GLN A 189 -25.20 30.48 19.79
C GLN A 189 -25.81 29.54 20.85
N THR A 190 -27.12 29.28 20.78
CA THR A 190 -27.79 28.36 21.70
C THR A 190 -27.89 26.97 21.08
N LEU A 191 -27.40 25.95 21.80
CA LEU A 191 -27.52 24.56 21.37
C LEU A 191 -29.00 24.16 21.25
N ALA A 192 -29.41 23.76 20.05
CA ALA A 192 -30.79 23.42 19.74
C ALA A 192 -31.01 21.89 19.72
N ARG A 193 -30.12 21.14 19.06
CA ARG A 193 -30.14 19.68 19.00
C ARG A 193 -28.75 19.10 18.84
N THR A 194 -28.60 17.83 19.23
CA THR A 194 -27.39 17.04 19.02
C THR A 194 -27.77 15.67 18.45
N GLY A 195 -26.78 14.97 17.94
CA GLY A 195 -26.90 13.56 17.61
C GLY A 195 -25.54 12.95 17.31
N SER A 196 -25.51 11.62 17.39
CA SER A 196 -24.31 10.83 17.16
C SER A 196 -24.70 9.41 16.76
N GLY A 197 -23.79 8.72 16.10
CA GLY A 197 -23.97 7.33 15.74
C GLY A 197 -22.67 6.67 15.31
N ALA A 198 -22.66 5.34 15.29
CA ALA A 198 -21.60 4.55 14.67
C ALA A 198 -21.93 4.33 13.19
N ILE A 199 -20.88 4.16 12.38
CA ILE A 199 -21.00 3.65 11.01
C ILE A 199 -20.36 2.27 10.92
N ASN A 200 -20.48 1.61 9.77
CA ASN A 200 -19.86 0.32 9.57
C ASN A 200 -18.36 0.34 9.90
N SER A 201 -17.91 -0.60 10.74
CA SER A 201 -16.55 -0.64 11.30
C SER A 201 -15.43 -0.79 10.26
N ILE A 202 -15.74 -1.20 9.03
CA ILE A 202 -14.73 -1.25 7.96
C ILE A 202 -14.51 0.09 7.27
N SER A 203 -15.39 1.08 7.49
CA SER A 203 -15.32 2.43 6.92
C SER A 203 -14.18 3.24 7.52
N HIS A 204 -14.00 4.49 7.09
CA HIS A 204 -12.95 5.37 7.61
C HIS A 204 -13.49 6.70 8.12
N VAL A 205 -12.68 7.44 8.86
CA VAL A 205 -13.03 8.77 9.41
C VAL A 205 -13.67 9.71 8.38
N PHE A 206 -13.11 9.78 7.16
CA PHE A 206 -13.67 10.58 6.06
C PHE A 206 -15.13 10.24 5.73
N ASP A 207 -15.48 8.95 5.79
CA ASP A 207 -16.85 8.50 5.55
C ASP A 207 -17.78 8.97 6.69
N ALA A 208 -17.30 8.94 7.93
CA ALA A 208 -18.04 9.37 9.10
C ALA A 208 -18.25 10.89 9.13
N GLU A 209 -17.22 11.68 8.81
CA GLU A 209 -17.34 13.14 8.69
C GLU A 209 -18.41 13.52 7.65
N ALA A 210 -18.41 12.87 6.48
CA ALA A 210 -19.40 13.12 5.43
C ALA A 210 -20.83 12.74 5.85
N ILE A 211 -20.99 11.61 6.56
CA ILE A 211 -22.28 11.15 7.08
C ILE A 211 -22.77 12.06 8.21
N GLY A 212 -21.89 12.45 9.14
CA GLY A 212 -22.19 13.37 10.23
C GLY A 212 -22.64 14.72 9.72
N ALA A 213 -21.99 15.25 8.68
CA ALA A 213 -22.39 16.48 8.01
C ALA A 213 -23.81 16.39 7.43
N LEU A 214 -24.15 15.29 6.74
CA LEU A 214 -25.50 15.07 6.23
C LEU A 214 -26.53 14.99 7.37
N LYS A 215 -26.25 14.16 8.38
CA LYS A 215 -27.17 13.90 9.50
C LYS A 215 -27.43 15.17 10.30
N GLY A 216 -26.39 15.98 10.53
CA GLY A 216 -26.53 17.30 11.14
C GLY A 216 -27.38 18.25 10.29
N LEU A 217 -27.19 18.26 8.97
CA LEU A 217 -27.99 19.08 8.06
C LEU A 217 -29.46 18.64 8.05
N GLN A 218 -29.74 17.34 7.98
CA GLN A 218 -31.10 16.80 8.07
C GLN A 218 -31.75 17.21 9.41
N CYS A 219 -31.04 17.04 10.53
CA CYS A 219 -31.54 17.44 11.85
C CYS A 219 -31.86 18.94 11.94
N ALA A 220 -31.05 19.79 11.31
CA ALA A 220 -31.28 21.24 11.24
C ALA A 220 -32.53 21.59 10.41
N LEU A 221 -32.74 20.90 9.29
CA LEU A 221 -33.94 21.09 8.47
C LEU A 221 -35.22 20.66 9.18
N ASP A 222 -35.15 19.63 10.04
CA ASP A 222 -36.29 19.16 10.82
C ASP A 222 -36.74 20.15 11.92
N ILE A 223 -35.86 21.05 12.38
CA ILE A 223 -36.20 22.09 13.37
C ILE A 223 -36.39 23.47 12.74
N LEU A 224 -36.32 23.56 11.42
CA LEU A 224 -36.36 24.82 10.69
C LEU A 224 -37.71 25.52 10.90
N GLN A 225 -37.64 26.80 11.27
CA GLN A 225 -38.79 27.67 11.49
C GLN A 225 -38.89 28.70 10.35
N PRO A 226 -40.08 29.25 10.07
CA PRO A 226 -40.25 30.29 9.05
C PRO A 226 -39.44 31.57 9.29
N THR A 227 -39.04 31.80 10.54
CA THR A 227 -38.21 32.95 10.94
C THR A 227 -36.73 32.72 10.70
N ASP A 228 -36.27 31.47 10.52
CA ASP A 228 -34.86 31.18 10.32
C ASP A 228 -34.38 31.72 8.96
N GLU A 229 -33.30 32.51 8.97
CA GLU A 229 -32.83 33.26 7.79
C GLU A 229 -31.82 32.48 6.95
N ARG A 230 -30.94 31.71 7.60
CA ARG A 230 -29.77 31.08 6.96
C ARG A 230 -29.32 29.84 7.73
N ILE A 231 -28.84 28.85 6.99
CA ILE A 231 -28.18 27.66 7.53
C ILE A 231 -26.71 27.67 7.10
N TRP A 232 -25.81 27.39 8.04
CA TRP A 232 -24.39 27.18 7.81
C TRP A 232 -23.96 25.80 8.30
N MET A 233 -23.23 25.08 7.45
CA MET A 233 -22.48 23.89 7.85
C MET A 233 -21.05 24.30 8.20
N CYS A 234 -20.61 23.92 9.38
CA CYS A 234 -19.30 24.17 9.95
C CYS A 234 -18.56 22.83 10.02
N ILE A 235 -17.61 22.63 9.11
CA ILE A 235 -16.90 21.36 8.91
C ILE A 235 -15.40 21.62 9.07
N ASP A 236 -14.68 20.73 9.73
CA ASP A 236 -13.25 20.86 10.00
C ASP A 236 -12.36 20.14 8.96
N SER A 237 -12.91 19.15 8.29
CA SER A 237 -12.27 18.44 7.19
C SER A 237 -12.37 19.19 5.86
N THR A 238 -11.24 19.75 5.45
CA THR A 238 -11.11 20.41 4.13
C THR A 238 -11.45 19.46 2.99
N SER A 239 -11.10 18.17 3.12
CA SER A 239 -11.39 17.14 2.12
C SER A 239 -12.90 16.92 1.92
N VAL A 240 -13.67 16.89 3.01
CA VAL A 240 -15.14 16.80 2.95
C VAL A 240 -15.73 18.06 2.34
N ILE A 241 -15.23 19.24 2.72
CA ILE A 241 -15.65 20.51 2.11
C ILE A 241 -15.43 20.52 0.60
N TRP A 242 -14.29 20.04 0.11
CA TRP A 242 -14.03 19.93 -1.32
C TRP A 242 -15.06 19.03 -2.02
N CYS A 243 -15.40 17.89 -1.43
CA CYS A 243 -16.44 17.00 -1.98
C CYS A 243 -17.85 17.59 -1.89
N MET A 244 -18.15 18.40 -0.86
CA MET A 244 -19.44 19.12 -0.75
C MET A 244 -19.55 20.27 -1.75
N ARG A 245 -18.45 20.93 -2.09
CA ARG A 245 -18.43 22.05 -3.05
C ARG A 245 -18.27 21.61 -4.51
N ALA A 246 -17.66 20.46 -4.74
CA ALA A 246 -17.35 19.97 -6.07
C ALA A 246 -17.95 18.56 -6.29
N ASN A 247 -17.22 17.68 -6.97
CA ASN A 247 -17.64 16.31 -7.23
C ASN A 247 -17.64 15.47 -5.94
N ALA A 248 -18.73 14.73 -5.75
CA ALA A 248 -18.87 13.78 -4.66
C ALA A 248 -17.78 12.70 -4.74
N SER A 249 -17.26 12.29 -3.58
CA SER A 249 -16.39 11.11 -3.48
C SER A 249 -17.16 9.85 -3.84
N ASN A 250 -16.49 8.82 -4.39
CA ASN A 250 -17.11 7.52 -4.61
C ASN A 250 -17.40 6.77 -3.30
N THR A 251 -16.72 7.13 -2.21
CA THR A 251 -16.99 6.59 -0.87
C THR A 251 -17.99 7.48 -0.15
N SER A 252 -18.96 6.87 0.54
CA SER A 252 -20.14 7.56 1.09
C SER A 252 -20.81 8.54 0.10
N GLN A 253 -20.76 8.23 -1.21
CA GLN A 253 -21.21 9.13 -2.27
C GLN A 253 -22.66 9.59 -2.08
N TRP A 254 -23.50 8.69 -1.57
CA TRP A 254 -24.90 8.98 -1.29
C TRP A 254 -25.07 10.16 -0.32
N ALA A 255 -24.19 10.28 0.68
CA ALA A 255 -24.26 11.36 1.65
C ALA A 255 -23.88 12.70 1.01
N PHE A 256 -22.85 12.71 0.17
CA PHE A 256 -22.46 13.90 -0.60
C PHE A 256 -23.54 14.35 -1.57
N LEU A 257 -24.14 13.43 -2.33
CA LEU A 257 -25.17 13.77 -3.32
C LEU A 257 -26.46 14.30 -2.68
N GLU A 258 -26.83 13.73 -1.53
CA GLU A 258 -27.94 14.25 -0.74
C GLU A 258 -27.61 15.63 -0.17
N CYS A 259 -26.41 15.82 0.38
CA CYS A 259 -25.94 17.13 0.80
C CYS A 259 -25.98 18.14 -0.36
N HIS A 260 -25.48 17.82 -1.55
CA HIS A 260 -25.55 18.71 -2.72
C HIS A 260 -26.99 19.16 -2.99
N THR A 261 -27.93 18.22 -2.98
CA THR A 261 -29.35 18.49 -3.20
C THR A 261 -29.92 19.43 -2.12
N LEU A 262 -29.60 19.19 -0.85
CA LEU A 262 -30.08 20.01 0.27
C LEU A 262 -29.42 21.39 0.29
N ILE A 263 -28.11 21.46 0.03
CA ILE A 263 -27.35 22.71 -0.05
C ILE A 263 -27.92 23.62 -1.13
N ASP A 264 -28.18 23.09 -2.32
CA ASP A 264 -28.72 23.88 -3.42
C ASP A 264 -30.16 24.32 -3.19
N ARG A 265 -30.98 23.47 -2.58
CA ARG A 265 -32.39 23.74 -2.28
C ARG A 265 -32.57 24.81 -1.20
N TYR A 266 -31.80 24.73 -0.11
CA TYR A 266 -31.93 25.61 1.05
C TYR A 266 -30.87 26.71 1.11
N LYS A 267 -30.02 26.82 0.07
CA LYS A 267 -28.93 27.80 -0.02
C LYS A 267 -28.00 27.78 1.20
N VAL A 268 -27.69 26.58 1.67
CA VAL A 268 -26.84 26.34 2.84
C VAL A 268 -25.42 26.84 2.55
N GLY A 269 -24.87 27.62 3.47
CA GLY A 269 -23.47 28.02 3.41
C GLY A 269 -22.55 26.96 4.00
N ILE A 270 -21.32 26.83 3.50
CA ILE A 270 -20.30 25.94 4.08
C ILE A 270 -19.11 26.77 4.54
N LYS A 271 -18.80 26.70 5.83
CA LYS A 271 -17.66 27.36 6.44
C LYS A 271 -16.72 26.31 7.04
N TRP A 272 -15.41 26.51 6.84
CA TRP A 272 -14.41 25.69 7.51
C TRP A 272 -14.28 26.10 8.98
N SER A 273 -14.35 25.12 9.88
CA SER A 273 -14.20 25.28 11.33
C SER A 273 -12.91 24.56 11.76
N PRO A 274 -11.83 25.24 12.15
CA PRO A 274 -10.58 24.57 12.53
C PRO A 274 -10.77 23.59 13.70
N GLY A 275 -10.53 22.30 13.45
CA GLY A 275 -10.63 21.26 14.48
C GLY A 275 -9.50 21.34 15.53
N HIS A 276 -9.86 20.98 16.77
CA HIS A 276 -9.04 21.00 18.00
C HIS A 276 -8.50 22.38 18.40
N MET A 277 -9.32 23.42 18.24
CA MET A 277 -8.96 24.81 18.52
C MET A 277 -9.87 25.47 19.57
N GLY A 278 -10.66 24.69 20.30
CA GLY A 278 -11.54 25.22 21.35
C GLY A 278 -12.77 25.96 20.81
N ILE A 279 -13.17 25.69 19.56
CA ILE A 279 -14.44 26.20 19.01
C ILE A 279 -15.56 25.33 19.58
N GLU A 280 -16.39 25.91 20.43
CA GLU A 280 -17.42 25.18 21.21
C GLU A 280 -18.20 24.16 20.38
N GLY A 281 -18.79 24.58 19.25
CA GLY A 281 -19.58 23.68 18.41
C GLY A 281 -18.77 22.56 17.78
N ASN A 282 -17.50 22.78 17.47
CA ASN A 282 -16.61 21.75 16.92
C ASN A 282 -16.21 20.73 17.99
N GLU A 283 -15.81 21.21 19.17
CA GLU A 283 -15.45 20.32 20.29
C GLU A 283 -16.67 19.48 20.71
N ALA A 284 -17.88 20.07 20.72
CA ALA A 284 -19.11 19.31 20.97
C ALA A 284 -19.36 18.23 19.91
N ALA A 285 -19.11 18.52 18.63
CA ALA A 285 -19.26 17.54 17.56
C ALA A 285 -18.23 16.40 17.65
N ASP A 286 -16.97 16.71 18.00
CA ASP A 286 -15.91 15.70 18.26
C ASP A 286 -16.28 14.80 19.44
N GLU A 287 -16.69 15.38 20.57
CA GLU A 287 -17.14 14.63 21.75
C GLU A 287 -18.32 13.69 21.41
N LEU A 288 -19.27 14.17 20.62
CA LEU A 288 -20.40 13.38 20.14
C LEU A 288 -19.96 12.28 19.17
N ALA A 289 -19.01 12.54 18.28
CA ALA A 289 -18.46 11.52 17.37
C ALA A 289 -17.77 10.40 18.15
N ASN A 290 -16.97 10.77 19.15
CA ASN A 290 -16.34 9.87 20.09
C ASN A 290 -17.37 9.05 20.87
N THR A 291 -18.46 9.66 21.32
CA THR A 291 -19.56 8.97 21.98
C THR A 291 -20.23 7.97 21.04
N GLY A 292 -20.61 8.40 19.82
CA GLY A 292 -21.25 7.56 18.81
C GLY A 292 -20.43 6.34 18.42
N ALA A 293 -19.12 6.52 18.23
CA ALA A 293 -18.21 5.40 17.94
C ALA A 293 -18.14 4.37 19.08
N ASN A 294 -18.19 4.83 20.33
CA ASN A 294 -18.08 3.98 21.51
C ASN A 294 -19.38 3.26 21.86
N GLU A 295 -20.52 3.90 21.67
CA GLU A 295 -21.83 3.25 21.83
C GLU A 295 -22.05 2.16 20.78
N GLY A 296 -21.43 2.30 19.59
CA GLY A 296 -21.50 1.29 18.53
C GLY A 296 -22.88 1.17 17.89
N ARG A 297 -23.81 2.07 18.21
CA ARG A 297 -25.17 2.08 17.66
C ARG A 297 -25.15 2.60 16.23
N THR A 298 -25.36 1.71 15.27
CA THR A 298 -25.58 2.07 13.87
C THR A 298 -27.07 2.32 13.62
N ASP A 299 -27.39 3.34 12.83
CA ASP A 299 -28.75 3.54 12.32
C ASP A 299 -29.11 2.42 11.32
N ASP A 300 -30.40 2.09 11.19
CA ASP A 300 -30.89 1.14 10.18
C ASP A 300 -30.99 1.82 8.80
N ASP A 301 -29.85 2.29 8.31
CA ASP A 301 -29.72 2.96 7.02
C ASP A 301 -28.38 2.63 6.34
N ARG A 302 -28.07 3.37 5.27
CA ARG A 302 -26.87 3.17 4.44
C ARG A 302 -25.55 3.39 5.21
N SER A 303 -25.56 4.00 6.39
CA SER A 303 -24.37 4.16 7.23
C SER A 303 -23.94 2.85 7.90
N ALA A 304 -24.84 1.89 8.09
CA ALA A 304 -24.53 0.54 8.58
C ALA A 304 -23.87 -0.34 7.49
N GLU A 305 -23.93 0.07 6.23
CA GLU A 305 -23.29 -0.64 5.12
C GLU A 305 -21.80 -0.28 4.99
N PRO A 306 -20.95 -1.22 4.54
CA PRO A 306 -19.57 -0.94 4.17
C PRO A 306 -19.40 0.20 3.15
N THR A 307 -18.34 0.99 3.29
CA THR A 307 -18.01 2.05 2.33
C THR A 307 -17.03 1.57 1.25
N ILE A 308 -16.96 2.29 0.11
CA ILE A 308 -16.02 1.96 -0.99
C ILE A 308 -14.56 2.03 -0.51
N SER A 309 -14.22 3.02 0.31
CA SER A 309 -12.89 3.13 0.90
C SER A 309 -12.59 1.96 1.84
N GLY A 310 -13.56 1.58 2.67
CA GLY A 310 -13.45 0.43 3.59
C GLY A 310 -13.19 -0.89 2.86
N ILE A 311 -14.01 -1.20 1.85
CA ILE A 311 -13.80 -2.43 1.05
C ILE A 311 -12.50 -2.39 0.24
N GLY A 312 -12.02 -1.21 -0.14
CA GLY A 312 -10.70 -1.03 -0.76
C GLY A 312 -9.56 -1.41 0.19
N THR A 313 -9.70 -1.09 1.47
CA THR A 313 -8.76 -1.48 2.53
C THR A 313 -8.79 -2.99 2.75
N THR A 314 -9.97 -3.62 2.77
CA THR A 314 -10.10 -5.09 2.80
C THR A 314 -9.40 -5.74 1.61
N ALA A 315 -9.60 -5.21 0.39
CA ALA A 315 -8.95 -5.71 -0.81
C ALA A 315 -7.41 -5.60 -0.72
N LYS A 316 -6.90 -4.49 -0.18
CA LYS A 316 -5.45 -4.31 0.05
C LYS A 316 -4.91 -5.34 1.05
N ALA A 317 -5.58 -5.54 2.18
CA ALA A 317 -5.20 -6.55 3.17
C ALA A 317 -5.16 -7.97 2.58
N LEU A 318 -6.15 -8.34 1.76
CA LEU A 318 -6.15 -9.63 1.06
C LEU A 318 -4.96 -9.78 0.10
N ALA A 319 -4.57 -8.72 -0.59
CA ALA A 319 -3.42 -8.73 -1.49
C ALA A 319 -2.09 -8.87 -0.70
N ASP A 320 -2.01 -8.26 0.47
CA ASP A 320 -0.85 -8.35 1.37
C ASP A 320 -0.74 -9.75 1.98
N ILE A 321 -1.86 -10.37 2.39
CA ILE A 321 -1.91 -11.78 2.82
C ILE A 321 -1.40 -12.69 1.70
N ALA A 322 -1.91 -12.56 0.47
CA ALA A 322 -1.47 -13.38 -0.67
C ALA A 322 0.04 -13.20 -0.99
N THR A 323 0.60 -12.03 -0.69
CA THR A 323 2.03 -11.72 -0.84
C THR A 323 2.84 -12.42 0.26
N SER A 324 2.39 -12.29 1.51
CA SER A 324 3.00 -12.91 2.69
C SER A 324 2.99 -14.43 2.62
N ASP A 325 1.85 -15.03 2.25
CA ASP A 325 1.68 -16.48 2.10
C ASP A 325 2.65 -17.08 1.09
N TRP A 326 2.86 -16.40 -0.05
CA TRP A 326 3.83 -16.87 -1.03
C TRP A 326 5.27 -16.81 -0.48
N TRP A 327 5.61 -15.73 0.22
CA TRP A 327 6.95 -15.58 0.79
C TRP A 327 7.21 -16.59 1.90
N SER A 328 6.25 -16.83 2.78
CA SER A 328 6.39 -17.81 3.87
C SER A 328 6.60 -19.23 3.34
N GLN A 329 6.01 -19.58 2.20
CA GLN A 329 6.21 -20.87 1.53
C GLN A 329 7.59 -20.98 0.86
N CYS A 330 8.08 -19.92 0.22
CA CYS A 330 9.31 -19.97 -0.57
C CYS A 330 10.58 -19.68 0.24
N HIS A 331 10.47 -18.83 1.27
CA HIS A 331 11.61 -18.37 2.07
C HIS A 331 12.39 -19.51 2.75
N PRO A 332 11.77 -20.56 3.32
CA PRO A 332 12.50 -21.69 3.91
C PRO A 332 13.40 -22.44 2.92
N GLY A 333 13.05 -22.44 1.63
CA GLY A 333 13.83 -23.05 0.57
C GLY A 333 15.08 -22.27 0.14
N LEU A 334 15.28 -21.05 0.67
CA LEU A 334 16.48 -20.24 0.40
C LEU A 334 17.65 -20.68 1.28
N SER A 335 18.88 -20.41 0.79
CA SER A 335 20.11 -20.79 1.49
C SER A 335 20.19 -20.15 2.88
N ALA A 336 20.87 -20.82 3.82
CA ALA A 336 21.14 -20.24 5.15
C ALA A 336 21.87 -18.90 5.07
N SER A 337 22.73 -18.73 4.06
CA SER A 337 23.43 -17.47 3.78
C SER A 337 22.50 -16.33 3.36
N TYR A 338 21.35 -16.62 2.74
CA TYR A 338 20.37 -15.60 2.40
C TYR A 338 19.39 -15.34 3.57
N ARG A 339 18.86 -16.42 4.17
CA ARG A 339 17.88 -16.33 5.26
C ARG A 339 18.41 -15.57 6.48
N ARG A 340 19.73 -15.56 6.70
CA ARG A 340 20.34 -14.82 7.81
C ARG A 340 20.09 -13.32 7.82
N TRP A 341 19.80 -12.74 6.66
CA TRP A 341 19.54 -11.31 6.52
C TRP A 341 18.12 -10.92 6.95
N LYS A 342 17.24 -11.90 7.19
CA LYS A 342 15.85 -11.70 7.65
C LYS A 342 15.09 -10.67 6.79
N LEU A 343 15.31 -10.70 5.48
CA LEU A 343 14.72 -9.73 4.56
C LEU A 343 13.21 -9.95 4.45
N GLY A 344 12.46 -8.86 4.61
CA GLY A 344 11.05 -8.81 4.23
C GLY A 344 10.86 -8.90 2.72
N TYR A 345 9.64 -9.26 2.33
CA TYR A 345 9.20 -9.27 0.95
C TYR A 345 8.02 -8.33 0.79
N SER A 346 8.14 -7.40 -0.15
CA SER A 346 7.10 -6.46 -0.54
C SER A 346 7.12 -6.32 -2.05
N VAL A 347 5.94 -6.16 -2.66
CA VAL A 347 5.79 -5.92 -4.09
C VAL A 347 5.85 -4.41 -4.35
N THR A 348 7.01 -3.83 -4.06
CA THR A 348 7.33 -2.40 -4.21
C THR A 348 8.80 -2.27 -4.63
N GLU A 349 9.14 -1.18 -5.31
CA GLU A 349 10.52 -0.91 -5.76
C GLU A 349 11.48 -0.87 -4.55
N PRO A 350 12.44 -1.80 -4.43
CA PRO A 350 13.39 -1.78 -3.33
C PRO A 350 14.38 -0.62 -3.50
N PRO A 351 14.76 0.09 -2.42
CA PRO A 351 15.67 1.23 -2.51
C PRO A 351 17.05 0.86 -3.09
N GLU A 352 17.46 -0.41 -2.96
CA GLU A 352 18.70 -0.94 -3.53
C GLU A 352 18.77 -0.80 -5.06
N LEU A 353 17.62 -0.70 -5.75
CA LEU A 353 17.58 -0.51 -7.21
C LEU A 353 18.10 0.85 -7.66
N ARG A 354 18.25 1.81 -6.75
CA ARG A 354 18.86 3.12 -7.02
C ARG A 354 20.39 3.08 -7.06
N LEU A 355 21.01 1.99 -6.61
CA LEU A 355 22.46 1.83 -6.64
C LEU A 355 22.99 1.72 -8.08
N PRO A 356 24.23 2.18 -8.33
CA PRO A 356 24.92 1.86 -9.57
C PRO A 356 24.96 0.35 -9.81
N ARG A 357 24.79 -0.07 -11.06
CA ARG A 357 24.64 -1.50 -11.44
C ARG A 357 25.78 -2.39 -10.93
N THR A 358 27.01 -1.87 -10.87
CA THR A 358 28.17 -2.58 -10.34
C THR A 358 28.12 -2.78 -8.82
N VAL A 359 27.63 -1.78 -8.07
CA VAL A 359 27.43 -1.85 -6.62
C VAL A 359 26.29 -2.80 -6.30
N LEU A 360 25.16 -2.67 -7.00
CA LEU A 360 24.01 -3.56 -6.87
C LEU A 360 24.40 -5.03 -7.13
N HIS A 361 25.21 -5.29 -8.16
CA HIS A 361 25.73 -6.64 -8.44
C HIS A 361 26.44 -7.25 -7.22
N ARG A 362 27.31 -6.47 -6.56
CA ARG A 362 28.07 -6.92 -5.39
C ARG A 362 27.17 -7.11 -4.17
N LEU A 363 26.21 -6.21 -3.97
CA LEU A 363 25.22 -6.32 -2.90
C LEU A 363 24.41 -7.62 -3.03
N LEU A 364 23.88 -7.91 -4.22
CA LEU A 364 23.10 -9.12 -4.49
C LEU A 364 23.96 -10.38 -4.36
N ALA A 365 25.21 -10.34 -4.82
CA ALA A 365 26.15 -11.45 -4.66
C ALA A 365 26.41 -11.74 -3.17
N THR A 366 26.68 -10.71 -2.37
CA THR A 366 26.87 -10.83 -0.91
C THR A 366 25.64 -11.38 -0.21
N ARG A 367 24.43 -10.94 -0.61
CA ARG A 367 23.17 -11.45 -0.04
C ARG A 367 22.96 -12.92 -0.33
N THR A 368 23.11 -13.30 -1.59
CA THR A 368 22.77 -14.65 -2.07
C THR A 368 23.89 -15.67 -1.85
N ALA A 369 25.14 -15.21 -1.66
CA ALA A 369 26.37 -16.00 -1.81
C ALA A 369 26.56 -16.61 -3.21
N HIS A 370 25.85 -16.08 -4.22
CA HIS A 370 26.11 -16.38 -5.63
C HIS A 370 27.02 -15.29 -6.16
N GLY A 371 28.31 -15.58 -6.28
CA GLY A 371 29.34 -14.59 -6.52
C GLY A 371 30.71 -15.21 -6.75
N ASP A 372 31.71 -14.35 -6.95
CA ASP A 372 33.13 -14.71 -6.92
C ASP A 372 33.56 -15.03 -5.48
N PHE A 373 33.12 -16.20 -4.99
CA PHE A 373 33.36 -16.71 -3.65
C PHE A 373 33.83 -18.16 -3.73
N ALA A 374 34.74 -18.55 -2.84
CA ALA A 374 35.34 -19.88 -2.83
C ALA A 374 34.30 -21.00 -2.77
N GLN A 375 33.31 -20.85 -1.87
CA GLN A 375 32.20 -21.80 -1.74
C GLN A 375 31.39 -21.93 -3.03
N TYR A 376 31.15 -20.83 -3.74
CA TYR A 376 30.40 -20.84 -4.98
C TYR A 376 31.15 -21.60 -6.07
N HIS A 377 32.43 -21.29 -6.28
CA HIS A 377 33.24 -21.93 -7.30
C HIS A 377 33.43 -23.42 -7.06
N ARG A 378 33.62 -23.85 -5.81
CA ARG A 378 33.67 -25.27 -5.43
C ARG A 378 32.38 -26.01 -5.74
N ARG A 379 31.24 -25.42 -5.36
CA ARG A 379 29.91 -26.02 -5.59
C ARG A 379 29.63 -26.25 -7.09
N PHE A 380 30.17 -25.40 -7.96
CA PHE A 380 29.96 -25.47 -9.41
C PHE A 380 31.17 -26.03 -10.19
N GLY A 381 32.22 -26.52 -9.51
CA GLY A 381 33.37 -27.16 -10.15
C GLY A 381 34.22 -26.23 -11.02
N HIS A 382 34.30 -24.93 -10.68
CA HIS A 382 35.13 -23.99 -11.43
C HIS A 382 36.60 -24.10 -10.98
N THR A 383 37.43 -24.83 -11.73
CA THR A 383 38.83 -25.14 -11.37
C THR A 383 39.80 -23.98 -11.56
N GLU A 384 39.53 -23.08 -12.51
CA GLU A 384 40.39 -21.93 -12.84
C GLU A 384 40.09 -20.69 -12.00
N ALA A 385 39.14 -20.77 -11.07
CA ALA A 385 38.73 -19.62 -10.29
C ALA A 385 39.70 -19.34 -9.14
N GLU A 386 40.16 -18.11 -9.04
CA GLU A 386 40.92 -17.63 -7.89
C GLU A 386 40.01 -17.57 -6.65
N LEU A 387 40.23 -18.50 -5.73
CA LEU A 387 39.43 -18.69 -4.51
C LEU A 387 39.86 -17.75 -3.38
N THR A 388 41.05 -17.16 -3.47
CA THR A 388 41.64 -16.35 -2.40
C THR A 388 41.58 -14.86 -2.70
N CYS A 389 41.42 -14.07 -1.65
CA CYS A 389 41.58 -12.63 -1.66
C CYS A 389 43.08 -12.28 -1.70
N LEU A 390 43.42 -11.06 -2.10
CA LEU A 390 44.79 -10.56 -2.07
C LEU A 390 45.43 -10.63 -0.66
N CYS A 391 44.64 -10.61 0.40
CA CYS A 391 45.14 -10.81 1.77
C CYS A 391 45.41 -12.29 2.13
N GLY A 392 45.26 -13.23 1.19
CA GLY A 392 45.57 -14.65 1.37
C GLY A 392 44.43 -15.52 1.90
N PHE A 393 43.33 -14.93 2.39
CA PHE A 393 42.18 -15.68 2.90
C PHE A 393 41.16 -16.00 1.81
N GLU A 394 40.36 -17.05 2.02
CA GLU A 394 39.29 -17.42 1.07
C GLU A 394 38.24 -16.31 0.90
N LYS A 395 37.81 -16.13 -0.35
CA LYS A 395 36.71 -15.21 -0.67
C LYS A 395 35.40 -15.77 -0.12
N ALA A 396 34.82 -15.04 0.83
CA ALA A 396 33.48 -15.30 1.37
C ALA A 396 32.62 -14.03 1.34
N PRO A 397 31.28 -14.15 1.39
CA PRO A 397 30.38 -13.00 1.37
C PRO A 397 30.62 -12.01 2.52
N ASP A 398 31.09 -12.46 3.67
CA ASP A 398 31.43 -11.63 4.83
C ASP A 398 32.90 -11.23 4.88
N HIS A 399 33.76 -11.83 4.05
CA HIS A 399 35.19 -11.53 4.05
C HIS A 399 35.50 -10.05 3.79
N LEU A 400 34.64 -9.31 3.08
CA LEU A 400 34.87 -7.87 2.82
C LEU A 400 35.05 -7.02 4.08
N VAL A 401 34.42 -7.40 5.21
CA VAL A 401 34.55 -6.70 6.51
C VAL A 401 35.64 -7.30 7.41
N PHE A 402 36.18 -8.46 7.04
CA PHE A 402 37.30 -9.12 7.73
C PHE A 402 38.63 -9.00 6.99
N CYS A 403 38.61 -8.54 5.74
CA CYS A 403 39.79 -8.40 4.92
C CYS A 403 40.74 -7.37 5.54
N GLU A 404 41.97 -7.78 5.81
CA GLU A 404 43.01 -6.91 6.38
C GLU A 404 43.20 -5.62 5.56
N ILE A 405 43.16 -5.74 4.22
CA ILE A 405 43.28 -4.59 3.31
C ILE A 405 42.11 -3.61 3.49
N SER A 406 40.89 -4.12 3.65
CA SER A 406 39.72 -3.28 3.96
C SER A 406 39.85 -2.61 5.32
N GLN A 407 40.32 -3.34 6.34
CA GLN A 407 40.46 -2.87 7.72
C GLN A 407 41.54 -1.79 7.89
N ARG A 408 42.57 -1.75 7.02
CA ARG A 408 43.53 -0.62 6.98
C ARG A 408 42.83 0.74 6.75
N LYS A 409 41.65 0.72 6.11
CA LYS A 409 40.83 1.92 5.86
C LYS A 409 39.67 2.07 6.84
N PHE A 410 39.69 1.38 7.98
CA PHE A 410 38.61 1.35 8.97
C PHE A 410 38.19 2.74 9.47
N HIS A 411 39.13 3.68 9.56
CA HIS A 411 38.87 5.06 9.97
C HIS A 411 37.86 5.78 9.07
N ALA A 412 37.75 5.38 7.79
CA ALA A 412 36.86 5.97 6.79
C ALA A 412 35.60 5.12 6.52
N TRP A 413 35.38 4.04 7.26
CA TRP A 413 34.20 3.20 7.06
C TRP A 413 32.90 3.94 7.44
N PRO A 414 31.83 3.80 6.64
CA PRO A 414 30.54 4.41 6.97
C PRO A 414 29.90 3.72 8.17
N ALA A 415 29.30 4.49 9.07
CA ALA A 415 28.66 3.99 10.30
C ALA A 415 29.56 2.97 11.06
N ARG A 416 30.87 3.24 11.11
CA ARG A 416 31.85 2.28 11.62
C ARG A 416 31.56 1.88 13.08
N PRO A 417 31.79 0.60 13.45
CA PRO A 417 31.82 0.19 14.85
C PRO A 417 33.00 0.83 15.61
N GLU A 418 33.07 0.63 16.92
CA GLU A 418 34.17 1.15 17.76
C GLU A 418 35.54 0.60 17.35
N ARG A 419 35.57 -0.66 16.90
CA ARG A 419 36.78 -1.36 16.45
C ARG A 419 36.48 -2.23 15.23
N PRO A 420 37.49 -2.57 14.39
CA PRO A 420 37.30 -3.46 13.27
C PRO A 420 36.67 -4.79 13.71
N PRO A 421 35.68 -5.33 12.96
CA PRO A 421 35.10 -6.62 13.29
C PRO A 421 36.17 -7.72 13.31
N SER A 422 36.25 -8.45 14.42
CA SER A 422 37.16 -9.61 14.55
C SER A 422 36.42 -10.92 14.74
N ARG A 423 35.13 -10.86 15.10
CA ARG A 423 34.28 -12.04 15.28
C ARG A 423 33.19 -12.13 14.20
N PRO A 424 32.75 -13.34 13.81
CA PRO A 424 31.68 -13.53 12.83
C PRO A 424 30.39 -12.76 13.14
N GLU A 425 30.00 -12.68 14.42
CA GLU A 425 28.80 -11.96 14.85
C GLU A 425 28.91 -10.45 14.66
N GLU A 426 30.07 -9.87 14.98
CA GLU A 426 30.35 -8.45 14.80
C GLU A 426 30.32 -8.08 13.31
N GLY A 427 30.98 -8.89 12.47
CA GLY A 427 31.00 -8.67 11.03
C GLY A 427 29.63 -8.85 10.40
N ARG A 428 28.86 -9.84 10.84
CA ARG A 428 27.47 -10.04 10.40
C ARG A 428 26.60 -8.84 10.80
N ARG A 429 26.72 -8.34 12.02
CA ARG A 429 25.95 -7.18 12.50
C ARG A 429 26.25 -5.95 11.65
N TYR A 430 27.53 -5.66 11.42
CA TYR A 430 27.93 -4.53 10.60
C TYR A 430 27.50 -4.69 9.13
N LEU A 431 27.72 -5.86 8.55
CA LEU A 431 27.31 -6.14 7.17
C LEU A 431 25.79 -6.11 6.98
N SER A 432 25.01 -6.57 7.97
CA SER A 432 23.55 -6.41 7.95
C SER A 432 23.14 -4.93 7.92
N ALA A 433 23.80 -4.06 8.69
CA ALA A 433 23.54 -2.62 8.65
C ALA A 433 23.88 -2.02 7.28
N LEU A 434 25.03 -2.38 6.69
CA LEU A 434 25.38 -1.96 5.33
C LEU A 434 24.34 -2.44 4.30
N LEU A 435 23.91 -3.70 4.37
CA LEU A 435 22.95 -4.26 3.43
C LEU A 435 21.53 -3.69 3.61
N ALA A 436 21.18 -3.15 4.79
CA ALA A 436 19.90 -2.50 5.03
C ALA A 436 19.86 -1.06 4.47
N HIS A 437 21.02 -0.44 4.29
CA HIS A 437 21.18 0.95 3.87
C HIS A 437 22.06 1.03 2.61
N PRO A 438 21.46 1.05 1.40
CA PRO A 438 22.17 0.98 0.12
C PRO A 438 23.37 1.94 0.02
N GLU A 439 23.18 3.18 0.45
CA GLU A 439 24.18 4.25 0.48
C GLU A 439 25.38 3.92 1.36
N LEU A 440 25.19 3.24 2.50
CA LEU A 440 26.29 2.82 3.36
C LEU A 440 27.10 1.72 2.69
N PHE A 441 26.44 0.78 2.00
CA PHE A 441 27.15 -0.27 1.26
C PHE A 441 27.96 0.29 0.09
N GLU A 442 27.40 1.24 -0.65
CA GLU A 442 28.11 1.96 -1.73
C GLU A 442 29.34 2.68 -1.19
N ASN A 443 29.17 3.50 -0.14
CA ASN A 443 30.26 4.23 0.49
C ASN A 443 31.35 3.28 1.02
N PHE A 444 30.95 2.16 1.61
CA PHE A 444 31.89 1.14 2.09
C PHE A 444 32.74 0.57 0.94
N LEU A 445 32.13 0.25 -0.20
CA LEU A 445 32.87 -0.25 -1.37
C LEU A 445 33.76 0.83 -1.99
N ALA A 446 33.32 2.09 -2.03
CA ALA A 446 34.10 3.20 -2.54
C ALA A 446 35.36 3.46 -1.71
N VAL A 447 35.22 3.47 -0.37
CA VAL A 447 36.34 3.66 0.57
C VAL A 447 37.30 2.47 0.51
N THR A 448 36.80 1.25 0.70
CA THR A 448 37.66 0.07 0.78
C THR A 448 38.33 -0.25 -0.54
N GLN A 449 37.63 0.02 -1.67
CA GLN A 449 38.02 -0.41 -3.01
C GLN A 449 38.25 -1.93 -3.09
N TYR A 450 37.64 -2.71 -2.18
CA TYR A 450 37.91 -4.14 -1.99
C TYR A 450 37.87 -4.92 -3.31
N PHE A 451 36.79 -4.79 -4.09
CA PHE A 451 36.65 -5.50 -5.36
C PHE A 451 37.58 -4.97 -6.46
N ALA A 452 37.88 -3.67 -6.48
CA ALA A 452 38.73 -3.07 -7.49
C ALA A 452 40.20 -3.48 -7.32
N ILE A 453 40.69 -3.52 -6.07
CA ILE A 453 42.06 -3.95 -5.73
C ILE A 453 42.25 -5.43 -6.09
N ASN A 454 41.34 -6.30 -5.67
CA ASN A 454 41.40 -7.73 -5.98
C ASN A 454 41.37 -8.00 -7.50
N ALA A 455 40.51 -7.29 -8.25
CA ALA A 455 40.44 -7.43 -9.71
C ALA A 455 41.68 -6.90 -10.45
N ARG A 456 42.39 -5.90 -9.90
CA ARG A 456 43.67 -5.44 -10.46
C ARG A 456 44.76 -6.49 -10.22
N ALA A 457 44.86 -7.01 -9.01
CA ALA A 457 45.86 -8.03 -8.65
C ALA A 457 45.72 -9.31 -9.48
N GLN A 458 44.49 -9.79 -9.71
CA GLN A 458 44.23 -10.93 -10.60
C GLN A 458 44.74 -10.67 -12.02
N ARG A 459 44.39 -9.52 -12.63
CA ARG A 459 44.84 -9.18 -13.98
C ARG A 459 46.36 -9.10 -14.10
N THR A 460 47.04 -8.56 -13.09
CA THR A 460 48.52 -8.53 -13.08
C THR A 460 49.11 -9.95 -13.05
N ARG A 461 48.53 -10.86 -12.24
CA ARG A 461 48.97 -12.27 -12.20
C ARG A 461 48.74 -12.97 -13.54
N ASP A 462 47.56 -12.82 -14.13
CA ASP A 462 47.21 -13.45 -15.40
C ASP A 462 48.13 -13.00 -16.55
N GLN A 463 48.61 -11.75 -16.53
CA GLN A 463 49.56 -11.21 -17.49
C GLN A 463 50.99 -11.74 -17.31
N THR A 464 51.35 -12.23 -16.12
CA THR A 464 52.69 -12.75 -15.81
C THR A 464 52.86 -14.25 -16.07
N ILE A 465 51.78 -14.97 -16.44
CA ILE A 465 51.82 -16.40 -16.78
C ILE A 465 51.87 -16.55 -18.32
N PRO A 466 52.96 -17.07 -18.92
CA PRO A 466 53.01 -17.29 -20.36
C PRO A 466 52.09 -18.45 -20.77
N GLY A 467 51.00 -18.15 -21.50
CA GLY A 467 50.18 -19.17 -22.19
C GLY A 467 48.68 -19.25 -21.86
N GLY A 468 48.11 -18.34 -21.07
CA GLY A 468 46.68 -18.34 -20.72
C GLY A 468 45.78 -17.63 -21.75
N SER A 469 44.74 -18.29 -22.23
CA SER A 469 43.73 -17.74 -23.14
C SER A 469 42.92 -16.61 -22.47
N HIS A 470 42.80 -15.48 -23.16
CA HIS A 470 41.95 -14.36 -22.74
C HIS A 470 40.47 -14.78 -22.75
N MET A 471 39.89 -15.09 -21.59
CA MET A 471 38.43 -15.06 -21.40
C MET A 471 38.05 -13.99 -20.39
N SER A 472 37.26 -13.01 -20.85
CA SER A 472 36.71 -11.98 -19.99
C SER A 472 35.77 -12.62 -18.96
N TYR A 473 36.17 -12.67 -17.69
CA TYR A 473 35.23 -12.96 -16.60
C TYR A 473 34.10 -11.92 -16.64
N GLY A 474 32.87 -12.41 -16.66
CA GLY A 474 31.65 -11.69 -16.99
C GLY A 474 31.54 -10.28 -16.40
N SER A 475 31.88 -9.29 -17.22
CA SER A 475 31.22 -7.99 -17.14
C SER A 475 29.75 -8.16 -17.52
N PRO A 476 28.82 -7.34 -17.01
CA PRO A 476 27.45 -7.34 -17.50
C PRO A 476 27.51 -7.07 -19.00
N ARG A 477 27.11 -8.03 -19.84
CA ARG A 477 26.87 -7.74 -21.26
C ARG A 477 25.84 -6.62 -21.29
N GLN A 478 26.23 -5.44 -21.81
CA GLN A 478 25.26 -4.45 -22.26
C GLN A 478 24.45 -5.11 -23.37
N ASN A 479 23.16 -5.33 -23.15
CA ASN A 479 22.24 -5.67 -24.23
C ASN A 479 22.16 -4.45 -25.16
N ARG A 480 23.01 -4.40 -26.19
CA ARG A 480 22.73 -3.60 -27.38
C ARG A 480 21.65 -4.35 -28.17
N HIS A 481 20.39 -4.07 -27.85
CA HIS A 481 19.34 -4.18 -28.85
C HIS A 481 19.23 -2.80 -29.50
N SER A 482 19.94 -2.62 -30.61
CA SER A 482 19.61 -1.57 -31.57
C SER A 482 18.28 -1.97 -32.21
N LEU A 483 17.22 -1.27 -31.84
CA LEU A 483 16.01 -1.19 -32.65
C LEU A 483 16.38 -0.34 -33.88
N THR A 484 16.78 -0.98 -34.96
CA THR A 484 16.70 -0.36 -36.28
C THR A 484 15.26 -0.43 -36.73
N ALA A 485 14.61 0.73 -36.79
CA ALA A 485 13.36 0.91 -37.50
C ALA A 485 13.65 0.87 -39.01
N THR A 486 12.96 -0.05 -39.69
CA THR A 486 12.53 0.07 -41.09
C THR A 486 11.16 -0.58 -41.18
#